data_AF-A0A957KC32-F1
#
_entry.id   AF-A0A957KC32-F1
#
_cell.length_a   1.000
_cell.length_b   1.000
_cell.length_c   1.000
_cell.angle_alpha   90.00
_cell.angle_beta   90.00
_cell.angle_gamma   90.00
#
_symmetry.space_group_name_H-M   'P 1'
#
loop_
_entity.id
_entity.type
_entity.pdbx_description
1 polymer ?
#
loop_
_entity_poly.entity_id
_entity_poly.type
_entity_poly.pdbx_seq_one_letter_code
_entity_poly.pdbx_strand_id
1 'polypeptide(L)'
;KSTTLKSILGLIEDQPEKGVVRVMGEEVTRRDTEDIVRRGVALVPEGREVFGELTVHENLWMGCYARTDKAATARDLERVYSIFPRLSERKKQEAGTMSGGEQQMLAIGRGLMAAPKLLMLDEPSLGLAPILVAEVFKVIKRLRDEGITILLVEQNANLALALADRAYVM
;
A
#
# COMPACT_ATOMS: atom_id res chain seq x y z
N LYS A 1 11.47 10.54 6.16
CA LYS A 1 10.27 10.31 5.31
C LYS A 1 9.45 9.13 5.83
N SER A 2 10.02 7.93 5.91
CA SER A 2 9.36 6.75 6.53
C SER A 2 8.88 6.99 7.97
N THR A 3 9.64 7.75 8.78
CA THR A 3 9.19 8.16 10.13
C THR A 3 7.86 8.90 10.12
N THR A 4 7.57 9.71 9.10
CA THR A 4 6.28 10.41 8.95
C THR A 4 5.15 9.41 8.72
N LEU A 5 5.34 8.43 7.84
CA LEU A 5 4.34 7.38 7.58
C LEU A 5 4.09 6.54 8.83
N LYS A 6 5.17 6.14 9.52
CA LYS A 6 5.09 5.39 10.79
C LYS A 6 4.41 6.21 11.89
N SER A 7 4.66 7.52 11.96
CA SER A 7 3.98 8.43 12.90
C SER A 7 2.47 8.51 12.64
N ILE A 8 2.05 8.56 11.36
CA ILE A 8 0.63 8.59 10.98
C ILE A 8 -0.09 7.33 11.45
N LEU A 9 0.57 6.17 11.40
CA LEU A 9 0.01 4.89 11.84
C LEU A 9 0.24 4.55 13.31
N GLY A 10 0.89 5.42 14.08
CA GLY A 10 1.20 5.13 15.48
C GLY A 10 2.25 4.02 15.67
N LEU A 11 3.09 3.75 14.66
CA LEU A 11 4.09 2.67 14.65
C LEU A 11 5.44 3.05 15.29
N ILE A 12 5.62 4.29 15.72
CA ILE A 12 6.84 4.72 16.42
C ILE A 12 6.67 4.56 17.93
N GLU A 13 7.67 3.97 18.59
CA GLU A 13 7.66 3.76 20.05
C GLU A 13 7.62 5.11 20.79
N ASP A 14 8.52 6.02 20.41
CA ASP A 14 8.56 7.39 20.90
C ASP A 14 7.57 8.26 20.09
N GLN A 15 6.29 8.16 20.44
CA GLN A 15 5.23 8.97 19.84
C GLN A 15 5.59 10.46 19.77
N PRO A 16 5.13 11.21 18.74
CA PRO A 16 5.53 12.60 18.55
C PRO A 16 5.30 13.44 19.81
N GLU A 17 6.30 14.23 20.20
CA GLU A 17 6.20 15.12 21.37
C GLU A 17 5.17 16.23 21.16
N LYS A 18 5.02 16.67 19.90
CA LYS A 18 4.15 17.78 19.49
C LYS A 18 3.54 17.51 18.13
N GLY A 19 2.48 18.26 17.82
CA GLY A 19 1.73 18.14 16.56
C GLY A 19 0.49 17.28 16.70
N VAL A 20 -0.34 17.29 15.66
CA VAL A 20 -1.61 16.59 15.62
C VAL A 20 -1.71 15.86 14.29
N VAL A 21 -2.08 14.58 14.31
CA VAL A 21 -2.40 13.81 13.11
C VAL A 21 -3.91 13.71 12.99
N ARG A 22 -4.45 14.14 11.84
CA ARG A 22 -5.86 13.97 11.51
C ARG A 22 -6.02 13.10 10.28
N VAL A 23 -6.81 12.03 10.41
CA VAL A 23 -7.17 11.12 9.33
C VAL A 23 -8.67 11.25 9.11
N MET A 24 -9.08 11.57 7.88
CA MET A 24 -10.49 11.75 7.52
C MET A 24 -11.23 12.75 8.43
N GLY A 25 -10.53 13.81 8.86
CA GLY A 25 -11.06 14.85 9.76
C GLY A 25 -10.95 14.52 11.25
N GLU A 26 -10.73 13.26 11.61
CA GLU A 26 -10.65 12.81 13.00
C GLU A 26 -9.21 12.78 13.51
N GLU A 27 -9.03 13.21 14.75
CA GLU A 27 -7.72 13.17 15.41
C GLU A 27 -7.35 11.74 15.80
N VAL A 28 -6.21 11.28 15.28
CA VAL A 28 -5.66 9.94 15.52
C VAL A 28 -4.30 9.96 16.21
N THR A 29 -3.87 11.13 16.70
CA THR A 29 -2.64 11.29 17.47
C THR A 29 -2.58 10.24 18.60
N ARG A 30 -1.52 9.41 18.63
CA ARG A 30 -1.29 8.36 19.65
C ARG A 30 -2.37 7.28 19.76
N ARG A 31 -3.21 7.11 18.73
CA ARG A 31 -4.14 5.97 18.67
C ARG A 31 -3.44 4.69 18.23
N ASP A 32 -4.04 3.57 18.61
CA ASP A 32 -3.56 2.25 18.19
C ASP A 32 -3.64 2.09 16.68
N THR A 33 -2.64 1.42 16.10
CA THR A 33 -2.56 1.14 14.65
C THR A 33 -3.85 0.53 14.11
N GLU A 34 -4.48 -0.38 14.87
CA GLU A 34 -5.72 -1.06 14.47
C GLU A 34 -6.89 -0.08 14.27
N ASP A 35 -7.04 0.93 15.14
CA ASP A 35 -8.09 1.95 14.99
C ASP A 35 -7.83 2.80 13.75
N ILE A 36 -6.57 3.16 13.50
CA ILE A 36 -6.19 3.97 12.34
C ILE A 36 -6.43 3.21 11.02
N VAL A 37 -6.09 1.92 10.98
CA VAL A 37 -6.32 1.07 9.80
C VAL A 37 -7.83 0.89 9.55
N ARG A 38 -8.64 0.67 10.59
CA ARG A 38 -10.12 0.58 10.49
C ARG A 38 -10.77 1.84 9.92
N ARG A 39 -10.10 3.00 10.04
CA ARG A 39 -10.55 4.28 9.46
C ARG A 39 -10.26 4.40 7.96
N GLY A 40 -9.61 3.40 7.37
CA GLY A 40 -9.35 3.29 5.95
C GLY A 40 -7.94 3.74 5.55
N VAL A 41 -6.96 3.61 6.44
CA VAL A 41 -5.54 3.85 6.12
C VAL A 41 -4.85 2.51 5.88
N ALA A 42 -4.13 2.37 4.78
CA ALA A 42 -3.26 1.24 4.52
C ALA A 42 -1.84 1.74 4.25
N LEU A 43 -0.83 1.01 4.76
CA LEU A 43 0.58 1.24 4.46
C LEU A 43 1.15 0.03 3.74
N VAL A 44 1.84 0.30 2.63
CA VAL A 44 2.75 -0.63 1.98
C VAL A 44 4.17 -0.15 2.33
N PRO A 45 4.86 -0.82 3.26
CA PRO A 45 6.18 -0.40 3.69
C PRO A 45 7.25 -0.70 2.64
N GLU A 46 8.44 -0.13 2.86
CA GLU A 46 9.66 -0.49 2.14
C GLU A 46 9.93 -1.99 2.31
N GLY A 47 10.55 -2.63 1.31
CA GLY A 47 10.94 -4.04 1.41
C GLY A 47 9.81 -5.05 1.14
N ARG A 48 8.62 -4.59 0.73
CA ARG A 48 7.46 -5.38 0.25
C ARG A 48 6.74 -6.18 1.36
N GLU A 49 7.49 -6.72 2.32
CA GLU A 49 7.01 -7.46 3.50
C GLU A 49 5.92 -8.51 3.17
N VAL A 50 6.09 -9.25 2.07
CA VAL A 50 5.15 -10.32 1.68
C VAL A 50 5.34 -11.54 2.58
N PHE A 51 4.26 -12.30 2.81
CA PHE A 51 4.35 -13.58 3.54
C PHE A 51 4.86 -14.65 2.58
N GLY A 52 6.17 -14.91 2.61
CA GLY A 52 6.86 -15.74 1.61
C GLY A 52 6.32 -17.17 1.49
N GLU A 53 5.92 -17.77 2.60
CA GLU A 53 5.38 -19.14 2.69
C GLU A 53 3.91 -19.25 2.26
N LEU A 54 3.22 -18.11 2.11
CA LEU A 54 1.84 -18.08 1.66
C LEU A 54 1.78 -17.89 0.14
N THR A 55 0.73 -18.43 -0.47
CA THR A 55 0.45 -18.20 -1.88
C THR A 55 0.11 -16.73 -2.16
N VAL A 56 0.17 -16.34 -3.43
CA VAL A 56 -0.32 -15.03 -3.91
C VAL A 56 -1.75 -14.77 -3.44
N HIS A 57 -2.64 -15.75 -3.58
CA HIS A 57 -4.03 -15.61 -3.17
C HIS A 57 -4.16 -15.40 -1.66
N GLU A 58 -3.47 -16.19 -0.84
CA GLU A 58 -3.49 -16.06 0.62
C GLU A 58 -2.92 -14.72 1.08
N ASN A 59 -1.82 -14.26 0.46
CA ASN A 59 -1.27 -12.93 0.73
C ASN A 59 -2.29 -11.81 0.49
N LEU A 60 -3.00 -11.85 -0.64
CA LEU A 60 -4.06 -10.87 -0.93
C LEU A 60 -5.18 -10.97 0.12
N TRP A 61 -5.56 -12.19 0.49
CA TRP A 61 -6.61 -12.43 1.48
C TRP A 61 -6.29 -11.93 2.87
N MET A 62 -5.02 -11.96 3.29
CA MET A 62 -4.58 -11.36 4.54
C MET A 62 -4.86 -9.85 4.61
N GLY A 63 -4.89 -9.15 3.47
CA GLY A 63 -5.23 -7.73 3.40
C GLY A 63 -6.69 -7.42 3.80
N CYS A 64 -7.56 -8.43 3.84
CA CYS A 64 -8.96 -8.28 4.19
C CYS A 64 -9.29 -8.59 5.65
N TYR A 65 -8.30 -8.79 6.51
CA TYR A 65 -8.49 -9.31 7.86
C TYR A 65 -9.56 -8.55 8.68
N ALA A 66 -9.61 -7.23 8.57
CA ALA A 66 -10.57 -6.38 9.30
C ALA A 66 -11.95 -6.25 8.62
N ARG A 67 -12.17 -6.88 7.45
CA ARG A 67 -13.38 -6.73 6.64
C ARG A 67 -14.39 -7.83 6.91
N THR A 68 -15.66 -7.46 7.06
CA THR A 68 -16.76 -8.40 7.35
C THR A 68 -17.65 -8.70 6.14
N ASP A 69 -17.75 -7.79 5.17
CA ASP A 69 -18.55 -7.99 3.95
C ASP A 69 -17.85 -8.87 2.92
N LYS A 70 -18.12 -10.19 2.98
CA LYS A 70 -17.54 -11.19 2.06
C LYS A 70 -17.81 -10.89 0.58
N ALA A 71 -18.97 -10.33 0.24
CA ALA A 71 -19.33 -10.07 -1.14
C ALA A 71 -18.52 -8.89 -1.71
N ALA A 72 -18.34 -7.83 -0.91
CA ALA A 72 -17.45 -6.73 -1.27
C ALA A 72 -15.99 -7.21 -1.40
N THR A 73 -15.53 -8.03 -0.45
CA THR A 73 -14.17 -8.57 -0.46
C THR A 73 -13.88 -9.40 -1.72
N ALA A 74 -14.83 -10.25 -2.15
CA ALA A 74 -14.69 -11.02 -3.39
C ALA A 74 -14.65 -10.12 -4.65
N ARG A 75 -15.45 -9.06 -4.70
CA ARG A 75 -15.39 -8.07 -5.80
C ARG A 75 -14.06 -7.35 -5.86
N ASP A 76 -13.53 -6.95 -4.70
CA ASP A 76 -12.23 -6.28 -4.64
C ASP A 76 -11.07 -7.21 -5.00
N LEU A 77 -11.17 -8.50 -4.67
CA LEU A 77 -10.19 -9.49 -5.11
C LEU A 77 -10.11 -9.58 -6.64
N GLU A 78 -11.25 -9.68 -7.32
CA GLU A 78 -11.31 -9.69 -8.77
C GLU A 78 -10.80 -8.37 -9.37
N ARG A 79 -11.11 -7.24 -8.72
CA ARG A 79 -10.55 -5.93 -9.11
C ARG A 79 -9.02 -5.93 -9.00
N VAL A 80 -8.45 -6.43 -7.90
CA VAL A 80 -6.99 -6.54 -7.73
C VAL A 80 -6.37 -7.43 -8.80
N TYR A 81 -6.99 -8.55 -9.15
CA TYR A 81 -6.53 -9.39 -10.26
C TYR A 81 -6.61 -8.69 -11.62
N SER A 82 -7.58 -7.80 -11.83
CA SER A 82 -7.66 -6.96 -13.05
C SER A 82 -6.59 -5.86 -13.10
N ILE A 83 -6.12 -5.39 -11.95
CA ILE A 83 -5.06 -4.39 -11.84
C ILE A 83 -3.69 -5.05 -12.03
N PHE A 84 -3.53 -6.26 -11.47
CA PHE A 84 -2.30 -7.03 -11.54
C PHE A 84 -2.54 -8.41 -12.19
N PRO A 85 -2.65 -8.49 -13.54
CA PRO A 85 -2.88 -9.75 -14.24
C PRO A 85 -1.86 -10.84 -13.89
N ARG A 86 -0.59 -10.45 -13.65
CA ARG A 86 0.47 -11.37 -13.20
C ARG A 86 0.15 -12.09 -11.89
N LEU A 87 -0.52 -11.43 -10.94
CA LEU A 87 -0.97 -12.06 -9.71
C LEU A 87 -2.11 -13.05 -9.98
N SER A 88 -2.96 -12.77 -10.96
CA SER A 88 -4.05 -13.65 -11.39
C SER A 88 -3.55 -14.92 -12.09
N GLU A 89 -2.49 -14.80 -12.90
CA GLU A 89 -1.84 -15.95 -13.54
C GLU A 89 -1.19 -16.89 -12.50
N ARG A 90 -0.79 -16.35 -11.35
CA ARG A 90 0.05 -17.02 -10.35
C ARG A 90 -0.62 -17.17 -8.98
N LYS A 91 -1.96 -17.20 -8.93
CA LYS A 91 -2.74 -17.23 -7.67
C LYS A 91 -2.26 -18.27 -6.66
N LYS A 92 -1.80 -19.43 -7.14
CA LYS A 92 -1.36 -20.58 -6.33
C LYS A 92 0.16 -20.63 -6.09
N GLN A 93 0.93 -19.71 -6.66
CA GLN A 93 2.38 -19.65 -6.46
C GLN A 93 2.69 -19.07 -5.07
N GLU A 94 3.67 -19.64 -4.38
CA GLU A 94 4.22 -19.07 -3.13
C GLU A 94 4.90 -17.72 -3.38
N ALA A 95 4.58 -16.72 -2.56
CA ALA A 95 5.07 -15.36 -2.74
C ALA A 95 6.60 -15.23 -2.64
N GLY A 96 7.23 -16.11 -1.84
CA GLY A 96 8.69 -16.15 -1.68
C GLY A 96 9.43 -16.49 -2.98
N THR A 97 8.78 -17.16 -3.92
CA THR A 97 9.37 -17.57 -5.21
C THR A 97 9.18 -16.53 -6.33
N MET A 98 8.45 -15.45 -6.06
CA MET A 98 8.20 -14.39 -7.03
C MET A 98 9.42 -13.47 -7.18
N SER A 99 9.55 -12.82 -8.34
CA SER A 99 10.55 -11.77 -8.51
C SER A 99 10.25 -10.56 -7.62
N GLY A 100 11.25 -9.72 -7.38
CA GLY A 100 11.07 -8.55 -6.51
C GLY A 100 9.99 -7.57 -6.98
N GLY A 101 9.84 -7.36 -8.29
CA GLY A 101 8.76 -6.54 -8.84
C GLY A 101 7.38 -7.15 -8.64
N GLU A 102 7.27 -8.47 -8.80
CA GLU A 102 6.02 -9.19 -8.56
C GLU A 102 5.63 -9.17 -7.08
N GLN A 103 6.60 -9.32 -6.17
CA GLN A 103 6.38 -9.15 -4.73
C GLN A 103 5.93 -7.73 -4.40
N GLN A 104 6.46 -6.70 -5.07
CA GLN A 104 5.99 -5.33 -4.90
C GLN A 104 4.53 -5.16 -5.34
N MET A 105 4.17 -5.72 -6.51
CA MET A 105 2.78 -5.71 -6.97
C MET A 105 1.86 -6.45 -5.99
N LEU A 106 2.31 -7.57 -5.43
CA LEU A 106 1.58 -8.32 -4.41
C LEU A 106 1.39 -7.51 -3.13
N ALA A 107 2.44 -6.81 -2.66
CA ALA A 107 2.37 -5.96 -1.48
C ALA A 107 1.35 -4.82 -1.64
N ILE A 108 1.37 -4.16 -2.81
CA ILE A 108 0.37 -3.13 -3.15
C ILE A 108 -1.02 -3.74 -3.26
N GLY A 109 -1.16 -4.86 -3.97
CA GLY A 109 -2.42 -5.60 -4.09
C GLY A 109 -3.01 -5.93 -2.72
N ARG A 110 -2.20 -6.44 -1.78
CA ARG A 110 -2.59 -6.74 -0.41
C ARG A 110 -3.05 -5.48 0.34
N GLY A 111 -2.38 -4.33 0.15
CA GLY A 111 -2.83 -3.05 0.69
C GLY A 111 -4.22 -2.62 0.16
N LEU A 112 -4.48 -2.84 -1.14
CA LEU A 112 -5.78 -2.53 -1.76
C LEU A 112 -6.92 -3.40 -1.25
N MET A 113 -6.61 -4.63 -0.85
CA MET A 113 -7.59 -5.58 -0.31
C MET A 113 -8.24 -5.10 1.00
N ALA A 114 -7.63 -4.15 1.70
CA ALA A 114 -8.22 -3.46 2.84
C ALA A 114 -9.31 -2.42 2.46
N ALA A 115 -9.54 -2.19 1.16
CA ALA A 115 -10.38 -1.11 0.63
C ALA A 115 -10.03 0.27 1.25
N PRO A 116 -8.75 0.71 1.17
CA PRO A 116 -8.31 1.92 1.84
C PRO A 116 -8.92 3.17 1.19
N LYS A 117 -9.20 4.16 2.03
CA LYS A 117 -9.47 5.55 1.62
C LYS A 117 -8.16 6.31 1.39
N LEU A 118 -7.13 5.99 2.18
CA LEU A 118 -5.76 6.50 2.05
C LEU A 118 -4.79 5.32 1.93
N LEU A 119 -4.09 5.23 0.79
CA LEU A 119 -3.01 4.28 0.58
C LEU A 119 -1.65 5.01 0.71
N MET A 120 -0.85 4.60 1.69
CA MET A 120 0.50 5.09 1.89
C MET A 120 1.49 4.11 1.28
N LEU A 121 2.44 4.62 0.49
CA LEU A 121 3.46 3.82 -0.18
C LEU A 121 4.84 4.34 0.23
N ASP A 122 5.67 3.49 0.82
CA ASP A 122 7.03 3.83 1.23
C ASP A 122 8.05 3.20 0.25
N GLU A 123 8.68 4.05 -0.56
CA GLU A 123 9.69 3.70 -1.55
C GLU A 123 9.34 2.51 -2.46
N PRO A 124 8.14 2.49 -3.10
CA PRO A 124 7.67 1.35 -3.87
C PRO A 124 8.52 1.00 -5.10
N SER A 125 9.39 1.91 -5.56
CA SER A 125 10.31 1.66 -6.68
C SER A 125 11.69 1.16 -6.28
N LEU A 126 12.02 1.12 -4.98
CA LEU A 126 13.37 0.81 -4.52
C LEU A 126 13.83 -0.59 -4.93
N GLY A 127 15.03 -0.66 -5.52
CA GLY A 127 15.66 -1.91 -5.94
C GLY A 127 14.97 -2.62 -7.11
N LEU A 128 14.05 -1.96 -7.81
CA LEU A 128 13.40 -2.51 -9.00
C LEU A 128 14.13 -2.12 -10.29
N ALA A 129 14.06 -3.01 -11.29
CA ALA A 129 14.54 -2.69 -12.63
C ALA A 129 13.70 -1.55 -13.26
N PRO A 130 14.26 -0.72 -14.16
CA PRO A 130 13.56 0.45 -14.72
C PRO A 130 12.18 0.15 -15.32
N ILE A 131 12.01 -1.01 -15.97
CA ILE A 131 10.73 -1.43 -16.54
C ILE A 131 9.68 -1.69 -15.47
N LEU A 132 10.07 -2.30 -14.35
CA LEU A 132 9.19 -2.57 -13.22
C LEU A 132 8.81 -1.29 -12.49
N VAL A 133 9.74 -0.33 -12.38
CA VAL A 133 9.44 1.01 -11.86
C VAL A 133 8.34 1.67 -12.69
N ALA A 134 8.46 1.66 -14.02
CA ALA A 134 7.44 2.23 -14.91
C ALA A 134 6.08 1.53 -14.75
N GLU A 135 6.05 0.21 -14.60
CA GLU A 135 4.83 -0.56 -14.34
C GLU A 135 4.18 -0.20 -13.00
N VAL A 136 4.96 -0.11 -11.91
CA VAL A 136 4.46 0.29 -10.59
C VAL A 136 3.86 1.70 -10.66
N PHE A 137 4.55 2.68 -11.25
CA PHE A 137 4.03 4.04 -11.37
C PHE A 137 2.77 4.12 -12.26
N LYS A 138 2.66 3.29 -13.30
CA LYS A 138 1.44 3.18 -14.11
C LYS A 138 0.26 2.69 -13.26
N VAL A 139 0.49 1.73 -12.37
CA VAL A 139 -0.53 1.26 -11.42
C VAL A 139 -0.90 2.36 -10.44
N ILE A 140 0.07 3.04 -9.82
CA ILE A 140 -0.20 4.14 -8.88
C ILE A 140 -1.04 5.23 -9.55
N LYS A 141 -0.73 5.57 -10.81
CA LYS A 141 -1.52 6.51 -11.61
C LYS A 141 -2.96 6.04 -11.78
N ARG A 142 -3.15 4.79 -12.23
CA ARG A 142 -4.48 4.19 -12.38
C ARG A 142 -5.28 4.22 -11.07
N LEU A 143 -4.67 3.87 -9.94
CA LEU A 143 -5.34 3.86 -8.63
C LEU A 143 -5.82 5.25 -8.21
N ARG A 144 -5.00 6.28 -8.45
CA ARG A 144 -5.39 7.68 -8.22
C ARG A 144 -6.51 8.10 -9.17
N ASP A 145 -6.43 7.77 -10.46
CA ASP A 145 -7.48 8.09 -11.44
C ASP A 145 -8.81 7.39 -11.10
N GLU A 146 -8.77 6.24 -10.42
CA GLU A 146 -9.92 5.54 -9.84
C GLU A 146 -10.42 6.13 -8.50
N GLY A 147 -9.81 7.22 -8.02
CA GLY A 147 -10.26 7.99 -6.85
C GLY A 147 -9.63 7.59 -5.51
N ILE A 148 -8.62 6.71 -5.49
CA ILE A 148 -7.91 6.39 -4.25
C ILE A 148 -6.94 7.53 -3.90
N THR A 149 -7.00 8.01 -2.66
CA THR A 149 -6.00 8.98 -2.18
C THR A 149 -4.69 8.25 -1.88
N ILE A 150 -3.59 8.75 -2.45
CA ILE A 150 -2.27 8.13 -2.30
C ILE A 150 -1.30 9.12 -1.66
N LEU A 151 -0.64 8.70 -0.58
CA LEU A 151 0.52 9.38 -0.01
C LEU A 151 1.77 8.58 -0.37
N LEU A 152 2.56 9.13 -1.30
CA LEU A 152 3.75 8.47 -1.84
C LEU A 152 5.02 9.08 -1.22
N VAL A 153 5.84 8.24 -0.59
CA VAL A 153 7.21 8.57 -0.21
C VAL A 153 8.15 7.93 -1.24
N GLU A 154 8.99 8.75 -1.87
CA GLU A 154 9.91 8.30 -2.91
C GLU A 154 11.24 9.05 -2.85
N GLN A 155 12.32 8.36 -3.22
CA GLN A 155 13.63 8.98 -3.40
C GLN A 155 13.79 9.52 -4.82
N ASN A 156 13.17 8.88 -5.81
CA ASN A 156 13.16 9.38 -7.17
C ASN A 156 12.14 10.50 -7.34
N ALA A 157 12.57 11.72 -7.00
CA ALA A 157 11.72 12.91 -7.02
C ALA A 157 11.08 13.17 -8.39
N ASN A 158 11.80 12.92 -9.49
CA ASN A 158 11.28 13.17 -10.84
C ASN A 158 10.05 12.32 -11.16
N LEU A 159 10.10 11.01 -10.82
CA LEU A 159 8.97 10.12 -11.03
C LEU A 159 7.79 10.47 -10.12
N ALA A 160 8.07 10.77 -8.85
CA ALA A 160 7.05 11.16 -7.89
C ALA A 160 6.34 12.46 -8.30
N LEU A 161 7.10 13.49 -8.73
CA LEU A 161 6.57 14.79 -9.16
C LEU A 161 5.80 14.72 -10.48
N ALA A 162 6.21 13.85 -11.41
CA ALA A 162 5.48 13.64 -12.66
C ALA A 162 4.07 13.08 -12.43
N LEU A 163 3.87 12.43 -11.28
CA LEU A 163 2.60 11.85 -10.89
C LEU A 163 1.85 12.77 -9.92
N ALA A 164 2.48 13.32 -8.88
CA ALA A 164 1.81 13.97 -7.75
C ALA A 164 1.04 15.25 -8.10
N ASP A 165 -0.15 15.43 -7.50
CA ASP A 165 -0.90 16.70 -7.55
C ASP A 165 -0.28 17.76 -6.63
N ARG A 166 0.42 17.30 -5.58
CA ARG A 166 1.12 18.13 -4.61
C ARG A 166 2.32 17.37 -4.06
N ALA A 167 3.41 18.08 -3.82
CA ALA A 167 4.62 17.52 -3.21
C ALA A 167 5.12 18.36 -2.04
N TYR A 168 5.78 17.69 -1.11
CA TYR A 168 6.50 18.27 0.01
C TYR A 168 7.95 17.77 -0.05
N VAL A 169 8.91 18.68 0.09
CA VAL A 169 10.34 18.34 0.11
C VAL A 169 10.80 18.36 1.56
N MET A 170 11.38 17.24 2.00
CA MET A 170 11.82 16.99 3.38
C MET A 170 13.25 16.46 3.40
#